data_AF-A0A9E5HE29-F1
#
_entry.id   AF-A0A9E5HE29-F1
#
_cell.length_a   1.000
_cell.length_b   1.000
_cell.length_c   1.000
_cell.angle_alpha   90.00
_cell.angle_beta   90.00
_cell.angle_gamma   90.00
#
_symmetry.space_group_name_H-M   'P 1'
#
loop_
_entity.id
_entity.type
_entity.pdbx_description
1 polymer ?
#
loop_
_entity_poly.entity_id
_entity_poly.type
_entity_poly.pdbx_seq_one_letter_code
_entity_poly.pdbx_strand_id
1 'polypeptide(L)'
;ADQVWAVLTDFEKLPEWSSSFQGVNKHMALGEVSTAYFKNPITGGMMEFTHEVIVYEEGRAFGWFGDAMLGRQDHHIFRIEKLSDG
;
A
#
# COMPACT_ATOMS: atom_id res chain seq x y z
N ALA A 1 7.67 11.52 10.73
CA ALA A 1 6.64 11.59 9.68
C ALA A 1 7.23 11.54 8.26
N ASP A 2 7.95 12.57 7.80
CA ASP A 2 8.44 12.65 6.40
C ASP A 2 9.32 11.47 5.98
N GLN A 3 10.22 11.00 6.86
CA GLN A 3 11.04 9.82 6.59
C GLN A 3 10.21 8.55 6.46
N VAL A 4 9.17 8.40 7.31
CA VAL A 4 8.25 7.26 7.25
C VAL A 4 7.46 7.30 5.94
N TRP A 5 6.98 8.48 5.56
CA TRP A 5 6.28 8.67 4.28
C TRP A 5 7.16 8.29 3.10
N ALA A 6 8.38 8.83 3.04
CA ALA A 6 9.32 8.55 1.97
C ALA A 6 9.61 7.05 1.82
N VAL A 7 9.77 6.31 2.92
CA VAL A 7 9.97 4.85 2.89
C VAL A 7 8.71 4.10 2.49
N LEU A 8 7.54 4.51 3.01
CA LEU A 8 6.28 3.82 2.79
C LEU A 8 5.76 4.00 1.34
N THR A 9 6.11 5.12 0.69
CA THR A 9 5.75 5.39 -0.71
C THR A 9 6.87 5.14 -1.72
N ASP A 10 8.04 4.66 -1.27
CA ASP A 10 9.08 4.14 -2.17
C ASP A 10 8.71 2.71 -2.57
N PHE A 11 7.77 2.58 -3.51
CA PHE A 11 7.23 1.29 -3.91
C PHE A 11 8.26 0.38 -4.61
N GLU A 12 9.34 0.96 -5.14
CA GLU A 12 10.45 0.22 -5.74
C GLU A 12 11.32 -0.45 -4.66
N LYS A 13 11.53 0.23 -3.52
CA LYS A 13 12.29 -0.31 -2.40
C LYS A 13 11.46 -1.03 -1.34
N LEU A 14 10.12 -1.05 -1.47
CA LEU A 14 9.23 -1.81 -0.59
C LEU A 14 9.69 -3.26 -0.34
N PRO A 15 10.10 -4.03 -1.38
CA PRO A 15 10.58 -5.41 -1.20
C PRO A 15 11.81 -5.56 -0.29
N GLU A 16 12.58 -4.49 -0.07
CA GLU A 16 13.79 -4.54 0.76
C GLU A 16 13.45 -4.70 2.26
N TRP A 17 12.26 -4.27 2.69
CA TRP A 17 11.88 -4.27 4.10
C TRP A 17 10.50 -4.87 4.38
N SER A 18 9.58 -4.84 3.43
CA SER A 18 8.24 -5.41 3.58
C SER A 18 8.22 -6.87 3.16
N SER A 19 7.81 -7.75 4.06
CA SER A 19 7.68 -9.18 3.78
C SER A 19 6.38 -9.56 3.06
N SER A 20 5.40 -8.64 3.03
CA SER A 20 4.06 -8.86 2.48
C SER A 20 3.77 -7.94 1.30
N PHE A 21 3.64 -6.63 1.50
CA PHE A 21 3.36 -5.64 0.45
C PHE A 21 4.63 -5.35 -0.36
N GLN A 22 4.65 -5.73 -1.63
CA GLN A 22 5.84 -5.69 -2.48
C GLN A 22 5.87 -4.52 -3.45
N GLY A 23 4.81 -3.70 -3.51
CA GLY A 23 4.75 -2.53 -4.38
C GLY A 23 3.46 -2.41 -5.15
N VAL A 24 3.45 -1.49 -6.11
CA VAL A 24 2.31 -1.20 -7.01
C VAL A 24 2.78 -1.06 -8.45
N ASN A 25 1.88 -1.24 -9.41
CA ASN A 25 2.21 -1.18 -10.84
C ASN A 25 2.42 0.24 -11.39
N LYS A 26 1.91 1.26 -10.69
CA LYS A 26 2.04 2.67 -11.06
C LYS A 26 1.97 3.58 -9.84
N HIS A 27 2.31 4.86 -10.04
CA HIS A 27 2.13 5.87 -9.01
C HIS A 27 0.68 5.96 -8.54
N MET A 28 0.46 6.07 -7.24
CA MET A 28 -0.87 6.22 -6.65
C MET A 28 -1.29 7.68 -6.66
N ALA A 29 -2.50 7.95 -7.13
CA ALA A 29 -3.17 9.24 -7.03
C ALA A 29 -4.63 9.01 -6.67
N LEU A 30 -5.26 9.98 -6.01
CA LEU A 30 -6.66 9.87 -5.59
C LEU A 30 -7.58 9.59 -6.79
N GLY A 31 -8.44 8.56 -6.66
CA GLY A 31 -9.38 8.11 -7.70
C GLY A 31 -8.77 7.21 -8.78
N GLU A 32 -7.45 6.98 -8.77
CA GLU A 32 -6.81 6.06 -9.71
C GLU A 32 -7.02 4.60 -9.31
N VAL A 33 -7.20 3.73 -10.31
CA VAL A 33 -7.19 2.28 -10.12
C VAL A 33 -5.78 1.75 -10.29
N SER A 34 -5.19 1.17 -9.26
CA SER A 34 -3.84 0.62 -9.22
C SER A 34 -3.85 -0.87 -8.90
N THR A 35 -2.79 -1.59 -9.29
CA THR A 35 -2.58 -2.98 -8.89
C THR A 35 -1.50 -3.04 -7.81
N ALA A 36 -1.86 -3.58 -6.64
CA ALA A 36 -0.95 -3.82 -5.54
C ALA A 36 -0.44 -5.27 -5.55
N TYR A 37 0.85 -5.44 -5.29
CA TYR A 37 1.55 -6.71 -5.27
C TYR A 37 1.78 -7.18 -3.84
N PHE A 38 1.37 -8.41 -3.54
CA PHE A 38 1.56 -9.00 -2.22
C PHE A 38 2.16 -10.38 -2.32
N LYS A 39 3.11 -10.69 -1.43
CA LYS A 39 3.64 -12.05 -1.30
C LYS A 39 2.60 -12.94 -0.62
N ASN A 40 2.29 -14.08 -1.23
CA ASN A 40 1.42 -15.09 -0.66
C ASN A 40 2.11 -15.74 0.54
N PRO A 41 1.54 -15.68 1.76
CA PRO A 41 2.20 -16.23 2.95
C PRO A 41 2.23 -17.77 2.96
N ILE A 42 1.40 -18.44 2.14
CA ILE A 42 1.31 -19.90 2.06
C ILE A 42 2.22 -20.43 0.95
N THR A 43 2.14 -19.85 -0.26
CA THR A 43 2.84 -20.37 -1.44
C THR A 43 4.16 -19.64 -1.73
N GLY A 44 4.37 -18.46 -1.17
CA GLY A 44 5.52 -17.59 -1.47
C GLY A 44 5.46 -16.90 -2.83
N GLY A 45 4.47 -17.22 -3.68
CA GLY A 45 4.25 -16.57 -4.98
C GLY A 45 3.68 -15.16 -4.85
N MET A 46 3.70 -14.40 -5.95
CA MET A 46 3.10 -13.06 -5.97
C MET A 46 1.58 -13.14 -6.19
N MET A 47 0.84 -12.32 -5.45
CA MET A 47 -0.58 -12.07 -5.62
C MET A 47 -0.77 -10.63 -6.07
N GLU A 48 -1.77 -10.41 -6.91
CA GLU A 48 -2.10 -9.10 -7.44
C GLU A 48 -3.53 -8.74 -7.04
N PHE A 49 -3.73 -7.51 -6.59
CA PHE A 49 -5.04 -6.98 -6.25
C PHE A 49 -5.25 -5.65 -6.94
N THR A 50 -6.36 -5.52 -7.66
CA THR A 50 -6.73 -4.26 -8.31
C THR A 50 -7.64 -3.47 -7.39
N HIS A 51 -7.22 -2.25 -7.06
CA HIS A 51 -7.90 -1.39 -6.09
C HIS A 51 -7.98 0.05 -6.59
N GLU A 52 -9.02 0.76 -6.19
CA GLU A 52 -9.16 2.20 -6.35
C GLU A 52 -8.49 2.92 -5.17
N VAL A 53 -7.66 3.92 -5.43
CA VAL A 53 -7.06 4.77 -4.40
C VAL A 53 -8.12 5.73 -3.86
N ILE A 54 -8.53 5.53 -2.62
CA ILE A 54 -9.60 6.29 -1.96
C ILE A 54 -9.09 7.43 -1.08
N VAL A 55 -7.81 7.40 -0.71
CA VAL A 55 -7.14 8.48 0.01
C VAL A 55 -5.69 8.58 -0.43
N TYR A 56 -5.25 9.81 -0.70
CA TYR A 56 -3.85 10.14 -0.94
C TYR A 56 -3.60 11.57 -0.47
N GLU A 57 -3.05 11.69 0.73
CA GLU A 57 -2.67 12.93 1.40
C GLU A 57 -1.15 12.88 1.65
N GLU A 58 -0.37 13.59 0.84
CA GLU A 58 1.09 13.55 0.90
C GLU A 58 1.60 13.82 2.33
N GLY A 59 2.52 12.97 2.80
CA GLY A 59 3.10 13.03 4.14
C GLY A 59 2.18 12.54 5.27
N ARG A 60 0.93 12.17 4.99
CA ARG A 60 -0.09 11.89 6.03
C ARG A 60 -0.83 10.58 5.86
N ALA A 61 -1.33 10.27 4.67
CA ALA A 61 -2.14 9.08 4.48
C ALA A 61 -2.17 8.61 3.03
N PHE A 62 -2.25 7.31 2.82
CA PHE A 62 -2.79 6.77 1.57
C PHE A 62 -3.56 5.48 1.86
N GLY A 63 -4.43 5.11 0.92
CA GLY A 63 -5.27 3.95 1.09
C GLY A 63 -6.10 3.67 -0.13
N TRP A 64 -6.65 2.47 -0.17
CA TRP A 64 -7.34 1.94 -1.32
C TRP A 64 -8.54 1.09 -0.91
N PHE A 65 -9.40 0.85 -1.89
CA PHE A 65 -10.53 -0.04 -1.78
C PHE A 65 -10.64 -0.94 -3.00
N GLY A 66 -11.01 -2.21 -2.79
CA GLY A 66 -11.47 -3.06 -3.87
C GLY A 66 -11.53 -4.52 -3.47
N ASP A 67 -11.60 -5.41 -4.46
CA ASP A 67 -11.78 -6.82 -4.20
C ASP A 67 -10.50 -7.48 -3.70
N ALA A 68 -10.68 -8.38 -2.74
CA ALA A 68 -9.66 -9.26 -2.18
C ALA A 68 -10.02 -10.72 -2.46
N MET A 69 -9.19 -11.65 -1.98
CA MET A 69 -9.45 -13.08 -2.19
C MET A 69 -10.72 -13.56 -1.48
N LEU A 70 -11.39 -14.53 -2.09
CA LEU A 70 -12.55 -15.27 -1.55
C LEU A 70 -13.80 -14.40 -1.33
N GLY A 71 -14.04 -13.42 -2.22
CA GLY A 71 -15.23 -12.57 -2.16
C GLY A 71 -15.20 -11.57 -0.99
N ARG A 72 -14.03 -11.32 -0.41
CA ARG A 72 -13.84 -10.26 0.58
C ARG A 72 -13.48 -8.96 -0.13
N GLN A 73 -13.78 -7.84 0.50
CA GLN A 73 -13.29 -6.54 0.08
C GLN A 73 -12.13 -6.11 0.99
N ASP A 74 -11.13 -5.48 0.41
CA ASP A 74 -10.06 -4.81 1.12
C ASP A 74 -10.36 -3.31 1.15
N HIS A 75 -10.30 -2.73 2.34
CA HIS A 75 -10.45 -1.29 2.57
C HIS A 75 -9.32 -0.86 3.49
N HIS A 76 -8.17 -0.57 2.89
CA HIS A 76 -6.92 -0.37 3.60
C HIS A 76 -6.54 1.10 3.64
N ILE A 77 -6.13 1.60 4.80
CA ILE A 77 -5.60 2.97 4.94
C ILE A 77 -4.36 2.94 5.84
N PHE A 78 -3.24 3.42 5.30
CA PHE A 78 -2.08 3.80 6.08
C PHE A 78 -2.21 5.27 6.51
N ARG A 79 -2.01 5.54 7.80
CA ARG A 79 -1.95 6.90 8.37
C ARG A 79 -0.68 7.07 9.17
N ILE A 80 -0.02 8.20 8.95
CA ILE A 80 1.15 8.63 9.70
C ILE A 80 0.71 9.69 10.70
N GLU A 81 0.93 9.41 11.97
CA GLU A 81 0.74 10.36 13.05
C GLU A 81 2.08 10.70 13.68
N LYS A 82 2.29 11.98 13.96
CA LYS A 82 3.52 12.45 14.60
C LYS A 82 3.40 12.23 16.10
N LEU A 83 4.35 11.48 16.67
CA LEU A 83 4.48 11.31 18.11
C LEU A 83 5.44 12.35 18.70
N SER A 84 5.44 12.50 20.02
CA SER A 84 6.29 13.46 20.74
C SER A 84 7.79 13.19 20.59
N ASP A 85 8.15 11.93 20.35
CA ASP A 85 9.52 11.42 20.26
C ASP A 85 9.95 11.03 18.83
N GLY A 86 9.08 11.23 17.83
CA GLY A 86 9.38 11.01 16.42
C GLY A 86 8.36 10.14 15.70
#